data_AF-A0A1I4CBA9-F1
#
_entry.id   AF-A0A1I4CBA9-F1
#
_cell.length_a   1.000
_cell.length_b   1.000
_cell.length_c   1.000
_cell.angle_alpha   90.00
_cell.angle_beta   90.00
_cell.angle_gamma   90.00
#
_symmetry.space_group_name_H-M   'P 1'
#
loop_
_entity.id
_entity.type
_entity.pdbx_description
1 polymer ?
#
loop_
_entity_poly.entity_id
_entity_poly.type
_entity_poly.pdbx_seq_one_letter_code
_entity_poly.pdbx_strand_id
1 'polypeptide(L)'
;MHDDFDSLKWTNWRHYDNANELKRGSMPNTRFGSATQLYFNTIYSGVFLKFLTEMTGVKGLVTDPEFHGGGLHDIPAGGKFGMHIDFNQHPITKLANRFVLITYLNKDWAPSYGGALELWDVDEQTCKVAVEPTFGRTVLFYQSSRSLHGHPKPVNTPNGRTRRSAAAYFYTNGRADEDSSEFHTTLFPVSIKLSQRDRAVNAAKYLLPPVVFDAGRKLKAMLRRR
;
A
#
# COMPACT_ATOMS: atom_id res chain seq x y z
N MET A 1 -0.73 -5.79 -16.76
CA MET A 1 -0.74 -5.12 -15.46
C MET A 1 0.51 -5.43 -14.67
N HIS A 2 0.87 -6.69 -14.36
CA HIS A 2 2.12 -6.98 -13.64
C HIS A 2 3.36 -6.41 -14.36
N ASP A 3 3.45 -6.63 -15.67
CA ASP A 3 4.60 -6.20 -16.47
C ASP A 3 4.64 -4.67 -16.68
N ASP A 4 3.50 -3.98 -16.54
CA ASP A 4 3.41 -2.53 -16.66
C ASP A 4 4.27 -1.81 -15.60
N PHE A 5 4.51 -2.43 -14.44
CA PHE A 5 5.39 -1.88 -13.39
C PHE A 5 6.81 -1.62 -13.90
N ASP A 6 7.33 -2.55 -14.71
CA ASP A 6 8.69 -2.49 -15.24
C ASP A 6 8.81 -1.49 -16.41
N SER A 7 7.67 -1.10 -16.99
CA SER A 7 7.59 -0.07 -18.04
C SER A 7 7.49 1.36 -17.51
N LEU A 8 7.17 1.54 -16.22
CA LEU A 8 7.04 2.87 -15.63
C LEU A 8 8.41 3.50 -15.36
N LYS A 9 8.59 4.73 -15.88
CA LYS A 9 9.79 5.53 -15.62
C LYS A 9 9.91 5.85 -14.13
N TRP A 10 11.14 5.98 -13.63
CA TRP A 10 11.41 6.37 -12.24
C TRP A 10 10.67 7.65 -11.80
N THR A 11 10.55 8.63 -12.69
CA THR A 11 9.82 9.89 -12.44
C THR A 11 8.32 9.72 -12.25
N ASN A 12 7.76 8.59 -12.65
CA ASN A 12 6.34 8.27 -12.47
C ASN A 12 6.07 7.65 -11.10
N TRP A 13 7.10 7.45 -10.28
CA TRP A 13 6.99 6.91 -8.93
C TRP A 13 7.20 8.00 -7.89
N ARG A 14 6.29 8.07 -6.93
CA ARG A 14 6.52 8.68 -5.64
C ARG A 14 7.24 7.69 -4.74
N HIS A 15 8.33 8.14 -4.13
CA HIS A 15 9.19 7.32 -3.29
C HIS A 15 8.98 7.69 -1.82
N TYR A 16 8.83 6.67 -0.99
CA TYR A 16 8.72 6.81 0.45
C TYR A 16 9.81 5.95 1.08
N ASP A 17 10.69 6.57 1.86
CA ASP A 17 11.71 5.90 2.65
C ASP A 17 11.84 6.65 3.98
N ASN A 18 11.14 6.14 4.98
CA ASN A 18 11.13 6.69 6.33
C ASN A 18 10.90 5.58 7.36
N ALA A 19 10.77 5.96 8.64
CA ALA A 19 10.61 5.00 9.74
C ALA A 19 9.38 4.09 9.59
N ASN A 20 8.31 4.58 8.96
CA ASN A 20 7.03 3.90 8.84
C ASN A 20 6.88 3.16 7.51
N GLU A 21 7.53 3.62 6.45
CA GLU A 21 7.33 3.09 5.11
C GLU A 21 8.61 3.06 4.28
N LEU A 22 8.75 1.98 3.53
CA LEU A 22 9.68 1.84 2.42
C LEU A 22 8.87 1.26 1.26
N LYS A 23 8.35 2.14 0.41
CA LYS A 23 7.41 1.82 -0.67
C LYS A 23 7.48 2.82 -1.82
N ARG A 24 6.87 2.45 -2.94
CA ARG A 24 6.66 3.29 -4.11
C ARG A 24 5.19 3.27 -4.49
N GLY A 25 4.65 4.42 -4.85
CA GLY A 25 3.32 4.55 -5.43
C GLY A 25 3.39 5.35 -6.73
N SER A 26 2.56 5.05 -7.72
CA SER A 26 2.51 5.84 -8.94
C SER A 26 2.10 7.28 -8.63
N MET A 27 2.66 8.25 -9.38
CA MET A 27 2.25 9.64 -9.30
C MET A 27 0.82 9.81 -9.82
N PRO A 28 0.06 10.82 -9.34
CA PRO A 28 -1.20 11.16 -9.96
C PRO A 28 -1.06 11.41 -11.46
N ASN A 29 -2.08 11.10 -12.25
CA ASN A 29 -2.09 11.21 -13.71
C ASN A 29 -1.00 10.39 -14.44
N THR A 30 -0.41 9.38 -13.77
CA THR A 30 0.51 8.45 -14.44
C THR A 30 -0.23 7.71 -15.55
N ARG A 31 0.29 7.81 -16.78
CA ARG A 31 -0.20 7.01 -17.90
C ARG A 31 0.26 5.56 -17.75
N PHE A 32 -0.68 4.66 -17.54
CA PHE A 32 -0.38 3.24 -17.44
C PHE A 32 -0.44 2.53 -18.81
N GLY A 33 0.11 1.31 -18.86
CA GLY A 33 -0.05 0.42 -20.02
C GLY A 33 -1.50 -0.05 -20.18
N SER A 34 -1.82 -0.58 -21.37
CA SER A 34 -3.20 -0.89 -21.77
C SER A 34 -3.92 -1.84 -20.80
N ALA A 35 -3.20 -2.82 -20.23
CA ALA A 35 -3.79 -3.77 -19.31
C ALA A 35 -4.15 -3.14 -17.96
N THR A 36 -3.28 -2.27 -17.41
CA THR A 36 -3.57 -1.54 -16.18
C THR A 36 -4.67 -0.51 -16.39
N GLN A 37 -4.67 0.19 -17.53
CA GLN A 37 -5.73 1.13 -17.88
C GLN A 37 -7.08 0.43 -18.02
N LEU A 38 -7.13 -0.72 -18.70
CA LEU A 38 -8.35 -1.52 -18.82
C LEU A 38 -8.87 -1.97 -17.45
N TYR A 39 -7.97 -2.41 -16.56
CA TYR A 39 -8.33 -2.79 -15.20
C TYR A 39 -9.00 -1.62 -14.45
N PHE A 40 -8.37 -0.45 -14.41
CA PHE A 40 -8.93 0.71 -13.72
C PHE A 40 -10.23 1.21 -14.37
N ASN A 41 -10.31 1.29 -15.69
CA ASN A 41 -11.53 1.64 -16.40
C ASN A 41 -12.69 0.68 -16.07
N THR A 42 -12.39 -0.60 -15.85
CA THR A 42 -13.39 -1.60 -15.48
C THR A 42 -13.91 -1.36 -14.06
N ILE A 43 -13.03 -1.21 -13.07
CA ILE A 43 -13.44 -1.02 -11.67
C ILE A 43 -13.98 0.39 -11.38
N TYR A 44 -13.72 1.35 -12.26
CA TYR A 44 -14.33 2.69 -12.22
C TYR A 44 -15.55 2.84 -13.14
N SER A 45 -15.95 1.78 -13.83
CA SER A 45 -17.13 1.81 -14.69
C SER A 45 -18.42 1.96 -13.88
N GLY A 46 -19.46 2.55 -14.48
CA GLY A 46 -20.77 2.67 -13.83
C GLY A 46 -21.38 1.32 -13.43
N VAL A 47 -21.09 0.24 -14.17
CA VAL A 47 -21.53 -1.11 -13.82
C VAL A 47 -20.87 -1.59 -12.53
N PHE A 48 -19.56 -1.36 -12.37
CA PHE A 48 -18.86 -1.72 -11.15
C PHE A 48 -19.28 -0.85 -9.96
N LEU A 49 -19.50 0.46 -10.18
CA LEU A 49 -20.02 1.35 -9.13
C LEU A 49 -21.41 0.92 -8.67
N LYS A 50 -22.29 0.52 -9.58
CA LYS A 50 -23.61 -0.06 -9.22
C LYS A 50 -23.44 -1.31 -8.36
N PHE A 51 -22.56 -2.22 -8.75
CA PHE A 51 -22.23 -3.41 -7.96
C PHE A 51 -21.74 -3.05 -6.55
N LEU A 52 -20.80 -2.10 -6.42
CA LEU A 52 -20.33 -1.64 -5.12
C LEU A 52 -21.45 -1.01 -4.28
N THR A 53 -22.28 -0.17 -4.88
CA THR A 53 -23.41 0.46 -4.18
C THR A 53 -24.41 -0.58 -3.68
N GLU A 54 -24.74 -1.60 -4.47
CA GLU A 54 -25.64 -2.68 -4.05
C GLU A 54 -25.04 -3.55 -2.94
N MET A 55 -23.75 -3.87 -3.03
CA MET A 55 -23.05 -4.70 -2.05
C MET A 55 -22.82 -3.98 -0.71
N THR A 56 -22.57 -2.66 -0.74
CA THR A 56 -22.16 -1.89 0.45
C THR A 56 -23.27 -1.03 1.04
N GLY A 57 -24.32 -0.75 0.27
CA GLY A 57 -25.36 0.23 0.62
C GLY A 57 -24.92 1.70 0.49
N VAL A 58 -23.64 1.96 0.15
CA VAL A 58 -23.14 3.33 -0.02
C VAL A 58 -23.51 3.85 -1.41
N LYS A 59 -24.41 4.83 -1.42
CA LYS A 59 -24.91 5.48 -2.65
C LYS A 59 -24.03 6.66 -3.05
N GLY A 60 -24.08 7.02 -4.34
CA GLY A 60 -23.41 8.22 -4.85
C GLY A 60 -21.88 8.10 -4.89
N LEU A 61 -21.36 6.91 -5.21
CA LEU A 61 -19.93 6.69 -5.31
C LEU A 61 -19.32 7.46 -6.48
N VAL A 62 -18.18 8.09 -6.21
CA VAL A 62 -17.37 8.86 -7.14
C VAL A 62 -15.98 8.24 -7.19
N THR A 63 -15.44 8.11 -8.39
CA THR A 63 -14.09 7.59 -8.65
C THR A 63 -13.09 8.71 -8.80
N ASP A 64 -11.81 8.41 -8.58
CA ASP A 64 -10.72 9.34 -8.85
C ASP A 64 -9.92 8.91 -10.09
N PRO A 65 -10.14 9.56 -11.25
CA PRO A 65 -9.41 9.24 -12.48
C PRO A 65 -7.94 9.66 -12.46
N GLU A 66 -7.53 10.51 -11.50
CA GLU A 66 -6.15 10.97 -11.38
C GLU A 66 -5.31 10.06 -10.47
N PHE A 67 -5.93 9.17 -9.71
CA PHE A 67 -5.26 8.22 -8.79
C PHE A 67 -4.43 8.90 -7.70
N HIS A 68 -4.96 9.94 -7.05
CA HIS A 68 -4.40 10.51 -5.84
C HIS A 68 -4.32 9.47 -4.71
N GLY A 69 -3.09 9.01 -4.45
CA GLY A 69 -2.80 8.02 -3.43
C GLY A 69 -3.08 6.57 -3.86
N GLY A 70 -3.81 6.37 -4.97
CA GLY A 70 -4.05 5.07 -5.59
C GLY A 70 -3.08 4.76 -6.74
N GLY A 71 -3.54 3.94 -7.69
CA GLY A 71 -2.77 3.51 -8.85
C GLY A 71 -1.92 2.27 -8.56
N LEU A 72 -0.70 2.21 -9.10
CA LEU A 72 0.20 1.08 -8.89
C LEU A 72 1.09 1.32 -7.66
N HIS A 73 1.26 0.29 -6.84
CA HIS A 73 2.09 0.31 -5.64
C HIS A 73 3.09 -0.83 -5.68
N ASP A 74 4.34 -0.50 -5.38
CA ASP A 74 5.45 -1.42 -5.37
C ASP A 74 6.25 -1.33 -4.07
N ILE A 75 6.53 -2.48 -3.48
CA ILE A 75 7.26 -2.58 -2.22
C ILE A 75 8.48 -3.47 -2.42
N PRO A 76 9.70 -2.91 -2.35
CA PRO A 76 10.93 -3.66 -2.59
C PRO A 76 11.23 -4.63 -1.44
N ALA A 77 12.20 -5.53 -1.65
CA ALA A 77 12.73 -6.36 -0.57
C ALA A 77 13.20 -5.49 0.62
N GLY A 78 12.77 -5.83 1.84
CA GLY A 78 12.97 -5.02 3.04
C GLY A 78 11.96 -3.86 3.19
N GLY A 79 11.07 -3.67 2.23
CA GLY A 79 10.03 -2.66 2.22
C GLY A 79 8.85 -2.99 3.13
N LYS A 80 8.17 -1.95 3.61
CA LYS A 80 7.02 -2.04 4.51
C LYS A 80 6.06 -0.87 4.31
N PHE A 81 4.83 -1.02 4.77
CA PHE A 81 3.92 0.09 5.01
C PHE A 81 3.32 -0.14 6.40
N GLY A 82 3.86 0.58 7.39
CA GLY A 82 3.54 0.43 8.81
C GLY A 82 2.04 0.59 9.09
N MET A 83 1.61 0.22 10.29
CA MET A 83 0.20 0.35 10.69
C MET A 83 -0.25 1.81 10.58
N HIS A 84 -1.28 2.04 9.78
CA HIS A 84 -1.78 3.36 9.44
C HIS A 84 -3.30 3.38 9.31
N ILE A 85 -3.83 4.60 9.37
CA ILE A 85 -5.17 4.94 8.92
C ILE A 85 -4.97 5.83 7.69
N ASP A 86 -5.67 5.53 6.61
CA ASP A 86 -5.55 6.29 5.36
C ASP A 86 -6.15 7.69 5.47
N PHE A 87 -5.91 8.52 4.47
CA PHE A 87 -6.51 9.85 4.38
C PHE A 87 -8.05 9.75 4.31
N ASN A 88 -8.75 10.63 5.02
CA ASN A 88 -10.22 10.59 5.09
C ASN A 88 -10.92 11.36 3.97
N GLN A 89 -10.22 12.22 3.24
CA GLN A 89 -10.78 13.01 2.15
C GLN A 89 -9.80 13.15 0.98
N HIS A 90 -10.33 13.23 -0.23
CA HIS A 90 -9.53 13.56 -1.40
C HIS A 90 -8.92 14.97 -1.27
N PRO A 91 -7.62 15.17 -1.50
CA PRO A 91 -6.92 16.42 -1.15
C PRO A 91 -7.43 17.65 -1.92
N ILE A 92 -7.92 17.46 -3.16
CA ILE A 92 -8.42 18.54 -4.03
C ILE A 92 -9.94 18.67 -3.91
N THR A 93 -10.69 17.66 -4.36
CA THR A 93 -12.17 17.66 -4.39
C THR A 93 -12.86 17.63 -3.02
N LYS A 94 -12.14 17.31 -1.94
CA LYS A 94 -12.67 17.17 -0.57
C LYS A 94 -13.75 16.11 -0.39
N LEU A 95 -13.95 15.24 -1.39
CA LEU A 95 -14.87 14.11 -1.28
C LEU A 95 -14.38 13.15 -0.18
N ALA A 96 -15.31 12.63 0.61
CA ALA A 96 -15.01 11.71 1.71
C ALA A 96 -14.55 10.36 1.15
N ASN A 97 -13.40 9.88 1.62
CA ASN A 97 -12.87 8.57 1.26
C ASN A 97 -13.72 7.47 1.92
N ARG A 98 -14.33 6.61 1.11
CA ARG A 98 -15.27 5.57 1.60
C ARG A 98 -14.65 4.19 1.62
N PHE A 99 -13.86 3.89 0.60
CA PHE A 99 -13.33 2.56 0.38
C PHE A 99 -11.95 2.61 -0.23
N VAL A 100 -11.15 1.60 0.06
CA VAL A 100 -10.02 1.22 -0.77
C VAL A 100 -10.23 -0.20 -1.28
N LEU A 101 -9.97 -0.37 -2.58
CA LEU A 101 -9.90 -1.66 -3.25
C LEU A 101 -8.45 -1.93 -3.63
N ILE A 102 -7.88 -3.02 -3.14
CA ILE A 102 -6.49 -3.42 -3.37
C ILE A 102 -6.47 -4.76 -4.09
N THR A 103 -5.86 -4.81 -5.27
CA THR A 103 -5.63 -6.05 -6.02
C THR A 103 -4.15 -6.39 -6.07
N TYR A 104 -3.82 -7.60 -5.62
CA TYR A 104 -2.44 -8.09 -5.57
C TYR A 104 -2.01 -8.78 -6.86
N LEU A 105 -0.75 -8.57 -7.23
CA LEU A 105 -0.20 -8.97 -8.53
C LEU A 105 1.00 -9.91 -8.40
N ASN A 106 1.10 -10.65 -7.29
CA ASN A 106 2.31 -11.41 -6.96
C ASN A 106 2.12 -12.91 -7.22
N LYS A 107 2.62 -13.39 -8.37
CA LYS A 107 2.62 -14.82 -8.71
C LYS A 107 3.59 -15.57 -7.79
N ASP A 108 3.20 -16.78 -7.38
CA ASP A 108 4.02 -17.67 -6.56
C ASP A 108 4.57 -16.98 -5.30
N TRP A 109 3.71 -16.22 -4.61
CA TRP A 109 4.08 -15.54 -3.38
C TRP A 109 4.05 -16.51 -2.21
N ALA A 110 5.23 -16.87 -1.69
CA ALA A 110 5.34 -17.74 -0.55
C ALA A 110 4.99 -16.98 0.74
N PRO A 111 4.25 -17.60 1.70
CA PRO A 111 3.96 -16.97 2.99
C PRO A 111 5.22 -16.52 3.75
N SER A 112 6.34 -17.23 3.57
CA SER A 112 7.63 -16.89 4.19
C SER A 112 8.22 -15.56 3.72
N TYR A 113 7.72 -14.99 2.62
CA TYR A 113 8.11 -13.65 2.16
C TYR A 113 7.42 -12.53 2.96
N GLY A 114 6.37 -12.85 3.71
CA GLY A 114 5.58 -11.88 4.47
C GLY A 114 4.84 -10.88 3.58
N GLY A 115 4.52 -9.71 4.14
CA GLY A 115 3.79 -8.66 3.42
C GLY A 115 2.27 -8.87 3.34
N ALA A 116 1.72 -9.75 4.18
CA ALA A 116 0.28 -9.86 4.38
C ALA A 116 -0.29 -8.51 4.85
N LEU A 117 -1.41 -8.09 4.27
CA LEU A 117 -2.17 -6.96 4.78
C LEU A 117 -2.84 -7.38 6.08
N GLU A 118 -2.47 -6.73 7.17
CA GLU A 118 -3.06 -6.89 8.48
C GLU A 118 -4.16 -5.84 8.67
N LEU A 119 -5.35 -6.27 9.08
CA LEU A 119 -6.49 -5.42 9.47
C LEU A 119 -6.70 -5.59 10.97
N TRP A 120 -6.59 -4.49 11.71
CA TRP A 120 -6.57 -4.51 13.17
C TRP A 120 -7.84 -3.93 13.76
N ASP A 121 -8.25 -4.48 14.89
CA ASP A 121 -9.19 -3.83 15.79
C ASP A 121 -8.42 -2.81 16.64
N VAL A 122 -8.88 -1.55 16.62
CA VAL A 122 -8.20 -0.45 17.30
C VAL A 122 -8.36 -0.52 18.81
N ASP A 123 -9.51 -0.98 19.31
CA ASP A 123 -9.79 -1.00 20.75
C ASP A 123 -9.09 -2.20 21.41
N GLU A 124 -9.15 -3.36 20.75
CA GLU A 124 -8.48 -4.57 21.25
C GLU A 124 -6.98 -4.60 20.98
N GLN A 125 -6.49 -3.76 20.06
CA GLN A 125 -5.10 -3.75 19.59
C GLN A 125 -4.65 -5.14 19.08
N THR A 126 -5.51 -5.81 18.34
CA THR A 126 -5.24 -7.14 17.78
C THR A 126 -5.47 -7.18 16.28
N CYS A 127 -4.62 -7.94 15.58
CA CYS A 127 -4.84 -8.27 14.18
C CYS A 127 -6.01 -9.26 14.08
N LYS A 128 -7.11 -8.84 13.45
CA LYS A 128 -8.30 -9.68 13.25
C LYS A 128 -8.24 -10.46 11.95
N VAL A 129 -7.67 -9.85 10.91
CA VAL A 129 -7.57 -10.46 9.57
C VAL A 129 -6.20 -10.19 8.99
N ALA A 130 -5.58 -11.23 8.43
CA ALA A 130 -4.35 -11.12 7.65
C ALA A 130 -4.60 -11.67 6.23
N VAL A 131 -4.28 -10.89 5.20
CA VAL A 131 -4.50 -11.26 3.81
C VAL A 131 -3.17 -11.35 3.06
N GLU A 132 -2.80 -12.56 2.66
CA GLU A 132 -1.59 -12.80 1.86
C GLU A 132 -1.70 -12.13 0.47
N PRO A 133 -0.64 -11.47 -0.03
CA PRO A 133 -0.70 -10.65 -1.23
C PRO A 133 -0.54 -11.49 -2.51
N THR A 134 -1.29 -12.58 -2.67
CA THR A 134 -1.17 -13.51 -3.81
C THR A 134 -1.81 -12.97 -5.08
N PHE A 135 -1.32 -13.39 -6.25
CA PHE A 135 -1.83 -12.96 -7.56
C PHE A 135 -3.35 -13.08 -7.71
N GLY A 136 -4.00 -12.01 -8.17
CA GLY A 136 -5.44 -11.96 -8.44
C GLY A 136 -6.31 -11.77 -7.20
N ARG A 137 -5.73 -11.74 -6.00
CA ARG A 137 -6.50 -11.49 -4.78
C ARG A 137 -6.85 -10.01 -4.67
N THR A 138 -8.14 -9.74 -4.52
CA THR A 138 -8.68 -8.39 -4.32
C THR A 138 -9.31 -8.28 -2.94
N VAL A 139 -9.04 -7.18 -2.25
CA VAL A 139 -9.62 -6.85 -0.94
C VAL A 139 -10.30 -5.49 -1.06
N LEU A 140 -11.54 -5.40 -0.60
CA LEU A 140 -12.27 -4.15 -0.44
C LEU A 140 -12.61 -4.00 1.04
N PHE A 141 -12.35 -2.82 1.60
CA PHE A 141 -12.76 -2.49 2.95
C PHE A 141 -13.08 -1.01 3.09
N TYR A 142 -13.89 -0.70 4.09
CA TYR A 142 -14.28 0.67 4.43
C TYR A 142 -13.09 1.46 4.95
N GLN A 143 -13.09 2.76 4.67
CA GLN A 143 -12.18 3.72 5.26
C GLN A 143 -12.88 4.48 6.38
N SER A 144 -12.23 4.54 7.53
CA SER A 144 -12.66 5.32 8.68
C SER A 144 -11.51 5.66 9.60
N SER A 145 -11.75 6.55 10.56
CA SER A 145 -10.80 6.83 11.67
C SER A 145 -10.41 5.59 12.48
N ARG A 146 -11.13 4.47 12.32
CA ARG A 146 -10.87 3.19 12.99
C ARG A 146 -10.31 2.11 12.07
N SER A 147 -10.09 2.43 10.80
CA SER A 147 -9.62 1.47 9.80
C SER A 147 -8.10 1.31 9.85
N LEU A 148 -7.59 0.80 10.97
CA LEU A 148 -6.17 0.58 11.19
C LEU A 148 -5.68 -0.66 10.41
N HIS A 149 -4.79 -0.43 9.45
CA HIS A 149 -4.28 -1.50 8.60
C HIS A 149 -2.84 -1.26 8.15
N GLY A 150 -2.20 -2.27 7.59
CA GLY A 150 -0.86 -2.15 7.02
C GLY A 150 -0.19 -3.50 6.82
N HIS A 151 1.08 -3.50 6.47
CA HIS A 151 1.94 -4.68 6.60
C HIS A 151 3.24 -4.24 7.27
N PRO A 152 3.25 -4.19 8.61
CA PRO A 152 4.31 -3.52 9.35
C PRO A 152 5.65 -4.27 9.31
N LYS A 153 5.60 -5.59 9.04
CA LYS A 153 6.78 -6.43 8.87
C LYS A 153 7.36 -6.25 7.46
N PRO A 154 8.66 -5.92 7.35
CA PRO A 154 9.34 -5.86 6.05
C PRO A 154 9.18 -7.14 5.24
N VAL A 155 8.92 -6.99 3.94
CA VAL A 155 8.90 -8.14 3.03
C VAL A 155 10.29 -8.73 2.86
N ASN A 156 10.41 -10.06 2.87
CA ASN A 156 11.66 -10.77 2.75
C ASN A 156 11.66 -11.64 1.49
N THR A 157 11.85 -11.01 0.34
CA THR A 157 11.82 -11.65 -0.97
C THR A 157 13.21 -11.96 -1.50
N PRO A 158 13.40 -13.10 -2.19
CA PRO A 158 14.64 -13.40 -2.90
C PRO A 158 14.76 -12.59 -4.20
N ASN A 159 15.99 -12.47 -4.71
CA ASN A 159 16.30 -12.00 -6.08
C ASN A 159 15.72 -10.62 -6.45
N GLY A 160 15.53 -9.73 -5.47
CA GLY A 160 15.00 -8.38 -5.74
C GLY A 160 13.52 -8.34 -6.14
N ARG A 161 12.78 -9.46 -6.05
CA ARG A 161 11.33 -9.49 -6.30
C ARG A 161 10.62 -8.49 -5.39
N THR A 162 9.67 -7.76 -5.93
CA THR A 162 8.90 -6.77 -5.18
C THR A 162 7.46 -7.25 -4.94
N ARG A 163 6.81 -6.72 -3.90
CA ARG A 163 5.37 -6.88 -3.67
C ARG A 163 4.62 -5.80 -4.43
N ARG A 164 3.86 -6.19 -5.45
CA ARG A 164 3.09 -5.35 -6.35
C ARG A 164 1.59 -5.42 -6.05
N SER A 165 0.93 -4.28 -6.09
CA SER A 165 -0.53 -4.15 -5.98
C SER A 165 -1.05 -2.96 -6.77
N ALA A 166 -2.31 -3.01 -7.17
CA ALA A 166 -3.07 -1.88 -7.67
C ALA A 166 -4.09 -1.44 -6.62
N ALA A 167 -4.15 -0.16 -6.28
CA ALA A 167 -5.10 0.38 -5.31
C ALA A 167 -6.03 1.40 -5.98
N ALA A 168 -7.30 1.37 -5.61
CA ALA A 168 -8.33 2.28 -6.10
C ALA A 168 -9.16 2.77 -4.93
N TYR A 169 -9.46 4.07 -4.92
CA TYR A 169 -10.26 4.71 -3.88
C TYR A 169 -11.59 5.15 -4.45
N PHE A 170 -12.63 5.06 -3.61
CA PHE A 170 -13.99 5.44 -3.96
C PHE A 170 -14.50 6.41 -2.91
N TYR A 171 -15.19 7.45 -3.38
CA TYR A 171 -15.53 8.60 -2.57
C TYR A 171 -17.02 8.89 -2.60
N THR A 172 -17.49 9.70 -1.67
CA THR A 172 -18.83 10.31 -1.71
C THR A 172 -18.75 11.79 -1.39
N ASN A 173 -19.77 12.55 -1.80
CA ASN A 173 -19.92 13.91 -1.33
C ASN A 173 -20.48 13.91 0.10
N GLY A 174 -19.61 14.12 1.09
CA GLY A 174 -19.94 13.95 2.50
C GLY A 174 -20.14 12.48 2.89
N ARG A 175 -20.46 12.25 4.16
CA ARG A 175 -20.76 10.94 4.73
C ARG A 175 -21.71 11.06 5.92
N ALA A 176 -22.56 10.06 6.13
CA ALA A 176 -23.59 10.07 7.18
C ALA A 176 -23.28 9.13 8.36
N ASP A 177 -22.16 8.41 8.32
CA ASP A 177 -21.74 7.39 9.28
C ASP A 177 -20.90 7.97 10.45
N GLU A 178 -21.13 9.24 10.80
CA GLU A 178 -20.57 9.95 11.98
C GLU A 178 -19.04 9.91 12.18
N ASP A 179 -18.28 9.44 11.19
CA ASP A 179 -16.82 9.45 11.22
C ASP A 179 -16.26 10.87 11.12
N SER A 180 -15.00 11.06 11.54
CA SER A 180 -14.38 12.39 11.62
C SER A 180 -14.43 13.15 10.29
N SER A 181 -15.00 14.35 10.35
CA SER A 181 -15.03 15.32 9.26
C SER A 181 -13.76 16.17 9.16
N GLU A 182 -12.90 16.15 10.18
CA GLU A 182 -11.64 16.90 10.17
C GLU A 182 -10.65 16.29 9.18
N PHE A 183 -10.20 17.08 8.21
CA PHE A 183 -9.28 16.62 7.19
C PHE A 183 -7.98 16.09 7.80
N HIS A 184 -7.57 14.89 7.38
CA HIS A 184 -6.24 14.37 7.64
C HIS A 184 -5.68 13.57 6.46
N THR A 185 -4.36 13.57 6.35
CA THR A 185 -3.62 12.66 5.48
C THR A 185 -3.43 11.29 6.15
N THR A 186 -2.67 10.38 5.56
CA THR A 186 -2.33 9.10 6.19
C THR A 186 -1.71 9.32 7.57
N LEU A 187 -2.31 8.72 8.59
CA LEU A 187 -1.87 8.79 9.98
C LEU A 187 -1.16 7.48 10.36
N PHE A 188 -0.07 7.58 11.12
CA PHE A 188 0.62 6.42 11.69
C PHE A 188 0.47 6.44 13.22
N PRO A 189 -0.68 6.00 13.77
CA PRO A 189 -0.97 6.08 15.19
C PRO A 189 -0.03 5.21 16.03
N VAL A 190 0.44 4.09 15.47
CA VAL A 190 1.47 3.25 16.08
C VAL A 190 2.79 3.54 15.38
N SER A 191 3.50 4.58 15.84
CA SER A 191 4.86 4.83 15.37
C SER A 191 5.79 3.75 15.93
N ILE A 192 6.36 2.92 15.04
CA ILE A 192 7.37 1.93 15.44
C ILE A 192 8.58 2.71 15.96
N LYS A 193 8.85 2.68 17.27
CA LYS A 193 10.11 3.18 17.82
C LYS A 193 11.25 2.35 17.26
N LEU A 194 12.00 2.91 16.31
CA LEU A 194 13.21 2.29 15.79
C LEU A 194 14.19 2.06 16.94
N SER A 195 14.69 0.83 17.08
CA SER A 195 15.76 0.56 18.04
C SER A 195 17.00 1.39 17.67
N GLN A 196 17.89 1.68 18.62
CA GLN A 196 19.15 2.38 18.33
C GLN A 196 19.96 1.67 17.24
N ARG A 197 19.86 0.34 17.20
CA ARG A 197 20.47 -0.51 16.17
C ARG A 197 19.87 -0.26 14.80
N ASP A 198 18.55 -0.19 14.67
CA ASP A 198 17.88 0.04 13.38
C ASP A 198 18.16 1.45 12.85
N ARG A 199 18.24 2.45 13.73
CA ARG A 199 18.67 3.81 13.37
C ARG A 199 20.10 3.83 12.84
N ALA A 200 21.03 3.16 13.52
CA ALA A 200 22.41 3.06 13.09
C ALA A 200 22.57 2.30 11.77
N VAL A 201 21.83 1.20 11.59
CA VAL A 201 21.83 0.43 10.33
C VAL A 201 21.26 1.26 9.17
N ASN A 202 20.17 1.99 9.39
CA ASN A 202 19.61 2.85 8.35
C ASN A 202 20.55 4.00 8.01
N ALA A 203 21.17 4.68 9.00
CA ALA A 203 22.17 5.71 8.74
C ALA A 203 23.38 5.15 7.95
N ALA A 204 23.86 3.96 8.30
CA ALA A 204 24.96 3.31 7.59
C ALA A 204 24.60 2.97 6.13
N LYS A 205 23.33 2.62 5.83
CA LYS A 205 22.85 2.39 4.45
C LYS A 205 22.91 3.65 3.58
N TYR A 206 22.72 4.84 4.18
CA TYR A 206 22.74 6.11 3.45
C TYR A 206 24.15 6.69 3.28
N LEU A 207 25.08 6.33 4.17
CA LEU A 207 26.47 6.79 4.11
C LEU A 207 27.37 5.85 3.29
N LEU A 208 27.00 4.58 3.17
CA LEU A 208 27.79 3.59 2.43
C LEU A 208 27.16 3.31 1.06
N PRO A 209 27.97 3.25 -0.01
CA PRO A 209 27.50 2.80 -1.32
C PRO A 209 26.79 1.44 -1.23
N PRO A 210 25.68 1.21 -1.95
CA PRO A 210 24.86 0.00 -1.84
C PRO A 210 25.64 -1.31 -1.96
N VAL A 211 26.67 -1.33 -2.81
CA VAL A 211 27.56 -2.49 -3.02
C VAL A 211 28.27 -2.92 -1.74
N VAL A 212 28.72 -1.97 -0.92
CA VAL A 212 29.46 -2.23 0.32
C VAL A 212 28.52 -2.77 1.40
N PHE A 213 27.34 -2.18 1.52
CA PHE A 213 26.33 -2.61 2.48
C PHE A 213 25.81 -4.03 2.15
N ASP A 214 25.54 -4.31 0.88
CA ASP A 214 25.07 -5.63 0.44
C ASP A 214 26.14 -6.72 0.54
N ALA A 215 27.41 -6.39 0.28
CA ALA A 215 28.52 -7.33 0.49
C ALA A 215 28.65 -7.72 1.97
N GLY A 216 28.57 -6.75 2.89
CA GLY A 216 28.59 -7.03 4.33
C GLY A 216 27.43 -7.90 4.80
N ARG A 217 26.23 -7.70 4.23
CA ARG A 217 25.04 -8.52 4.51
C ARG A 217 25.22 -9.97 4.02
N LYS A 218 25.78 -10.18 2.83
CA LYS A 218 26.08 -11.52 2.29
C LYS A 218 27.12 -12.27 3.14
N LEU A 219 28.19 -11.59 3.55
CA LEU A 219 29.24 -12.19 4.38
C LEU A 219 28.70 -12.64 5.75
N LYS A 220 27.87 -11.80 6.38
CA LYS A 220 27.22 -12.13 7.66
C LYS A 220 26.25 -13.31 7.56
N ALA A 221 25.55 -13.44 6.42
CA ALA A 221 24.67 -14.58 6.17
C ALA A 221 25.45 -15.89 5.97
N MET A 222 26.63 -15.83 5.35
CA MET A 222 27.54 -16.98 5.24
C MET A 222 28.10 -17.42 6.59
N LEU A 223 28.50 -16.47 7.44
CA LEU A 223 29.06 -16.76 8.77
C LEU A 223 28.04 -17.34 9.76
N ARG A 224 26.73 -17.15 9.52
CA ARG A 224 25.64 -17.73 10.34
C ARG A 224 25.22 -19.13 9.90
N ARG A 225 25.76 -19.65 8.80
CA ARG A 225 25.47 -20.99 8.25
C ARG A 225 26.58 -22.01 8.52
N ARG A 226 27.62 -21.62 9.28
CA ARG A 226 28.59 -22.53 9.92
C ARG A 226 28.28 -22.58 11.40
#